data_AF-A0A316HC21-F1
#
_entry.id   AF-A0A316HC21-F1
#
_cell.length_a   1.000
_cell.length_b   1.000
_cell.length_c   1.000
_cell.angle_alpha   90.00
_cell.angle_beta   90.00
_cell.angle_gamma   90.00
#
_symmetry.space_group_name_H-M   'P 1'
#
loop_
_entity.id
_entity.type
_entity.pdbx_description
1 polymer ?
#
loop_
_entity_poly.entity_id
_entity_poly.type
_entity_poly.pdbx_seq_one_letter_code
_entity_poly.pdbx_strand_id
1 'polypeptide(L)'
;MNLLSLLLAITINGNSFLKTDTTDYWHVAYNSKIIARYTAFDKAPIRIKKSAVKDGDILLVTYGDDTPGDAQHTGLYILGANKKRIMITTAKEGEPLKFYLNYALATQKQYHLKDLDFFYFDDKRDHFIFKLIIQ
;
A
#
# COMPACT_ATOMS: atom_id res chain seq x y z
N MET A 1 0.44 56.48 -29.87
CA MET A 1 0.48 55.24 -29.06
C MET A 1 1.01 54.14 -29.97
N ASN A 2 2.26 53.73 -29.75
CA ASN A 2 3.00 52.84 -30.65
C ASN A 2 2.52 51.39 -30.51
N LEU A 3 2.37 50.69 -31.64
CA LEU A 3 2.00 49.26 -31.72
C LEU A 3 2.95 48.32 -30.93
N LEU A 4 4.09 48.82 -30.46
CA LEU A 4 5.09 48.06 -29.73
C LEU A 4 4.68 47.68 -28.30
N SER A 5 3.66 48.33 -27.72
CA SER A 5 3.22 48.07 -26.34
C SER A 5 2.35 46.82 -26.20
N LEU A 6 1.88 46.21 -27.30
CA LEU A 6 0.92 45.10 -27.25
C LEU A 6 1.58 43.71 -27.27
N LEU A 7 2.91 43.63 -27.51
CA LEU A 7 3.62 42.35 -27.57
C LEU A 7 4.17 41.85 -26.22
N LEU A 8 4.06 42.64 -25.15
CA LEU A 8 4.59 42.27 -23.82
C LEU A 8 3.54 41.64 -22.89
N ALA A 9 2.46 41.08 -23.46
CA ALA A 9 1.41 40.38 -22.73
C ALA A 9 1.36 38.86 -23.04
N ILE A 10 2.33 38.31 -23.77
CA ILE A 10 2.34 36.89 -24.19
C ILE A 10 3.22 36.00 -23.28
N THR A 11 3.95 36.59 -22.34
CA THR A 11 4.61 35.86 -21.25
C THR A 11 3.72 36.09 -20.02
N ILE A 12 2.91 35.18 -19.51
CA ILE A 12 3.24 33.91 -18.86
C ILE A 12 1.93 33.09 -18.82
N ASN A 13 1.66 32.26 -19.82
CA ASN A 13 0.70 31.16 -19.68
C ASN A 13 1.44 29.83 -19.87
N GLY A 14 2.62 29.73 -19.25
CA GLY A 14 3.17 28.43 -18.91
C GLY A 14 2.27 27.86 -17.83
N ASN A 15 1.20 27.17 -18.25
CA ASN A 15 0.48 26.23 -17.40
C ASN A 15 1.52 25.22 -16.92
N SER A 16 2.14 25.55 -15.80
CA SER A 16 2.85 24.60 -14.97
C SER A 16 1.75 23.67 -14.52
N PHE A 17 1.57 22.56 -15.24
CA PHE A 17 0.84 21.42 -14.72
C PHE A 17 1.64 21.00 -13.49
N LEU A 18 1.32 21.63 -12.35
CA LEU A 18 1.62 21.14 -11.03
C LEU A 18 1.00 19.76 -11.02
N LYS A 19 1.83 18.77 -11.28
CA LYS A 19 1.52 17.37 -11.07
C LYS A 19 1.28 17.29 -9.57
N THR A 20 0.01 17.36 -9.18
CA THR A 20 -0.41 17.27 -7.79
C THR A 20 0.29 16.03 -7.21
N ASP A 21 1.04 16.24 -6.14
CA ASP A 21 1.81 15.18 -5.48
C ASP A 21 0.84 14.06 -5.10
N THR A 22 0.85 12.96 -5.85
CA THR A 22 -0.12 11.88 -5.70
C THR A 22 0.21 11.16 -4.40
N THR A 23 -0.67 11.28 -3.40
CA THR A 23 -0.45 10.58 -2.14
C THR A 23 -0.92 9.14 -2.30
N ASP A 24 0.04 8.24 -2.48
CA ASP A 24 -0.19 6.79 -2.43
C ASP A 24 -0.94 6.42 -1.13
N TYR A 25 -1.99 5.60 -1.26
CA TYR A 25 -2.74 5.12 -0.11
C TYR A 25 -3.02 3.62 -0.15
N TRP A 26 -3.13 3.04 1.05
CA TRP A 26 -3.50 1.65 1.26
C TRP A 26 -4.66 1.54 2.24
N HIS A 27 -5.71 0.82 1.83
CA HIS A 27 -6.82 0.46 2.69
C HIS A 27 -6.69 -0.99 3.11
N VAL A 28 -6.77 -1.24 4.41
CA VAL A 28 -6.75 -2.60 4.97
C VAL A 28 -8.12 -2.94 5.53
N ALA A 29 -8.70 -4.03 5.03
CA ALA A 29 -10.00 -4.53 5.43
C ALA A 29 -9.91 -5.93 6.04
N TYR A 30 -10.66 -6.17 7.11
CA TYR A 30 -10.86 -7.48 7.74
C TYR A 30 -12.29 -7.94 7.46
N ASN A 31 -12.45 -9.05 6.73
CA ASN A 31 -13.75 -9.57 6.28
C ASN A 31 -14.64 -8.47 5.67
N SER A 32 -14.08 -7.72 4.71
CA SER A 32 -14.74 -6.62 3.98
C SER A 32 -14.97 -5.32 4.77
N LYS A 33 -14.68 -5.27 6.07
CA LYS A 33 -14.73 -4.02 6.84
C LYS A 33 -13.37 -3.36 6.87
N ILE A 34 -13.26 -2.12 6.39
CA ILE A 34 -12.02 -1.32 6.51
C ILE A 34 -11.71 -1.11 7.99
N ILE A 35 -10.52 -1.52 8.41
CA ILE A 35 -10.01 -1.38 9.78
C ILE A 35 -8.83 -0.43 9.88
N ALA A 36 -8.18 -0.10 8.76
CA ALA A 36 -7.12 0.90 8.70
C ALA A 36 -7.03 1.55 7.30
N ARG A 37 -6.56 2.79 7.29
CA ARG A 37 -6.18 3.55 6.09
C ARG A 37 -4.79 4.09 6.32
N TYR A 38 -3.92 3.92 5.34
CA TYR A 38 -2.54 4.35 5.39
C TYR A 38 -2.24 5.22 4.19
N THR A 39 -1.47 6.29 4.43
CA THR A 39 -0.72 7.01 3.41
C THR A 39 0.76 6.64 3.50
N ALA A 40 1.60 7.24 2.67
CA ALA A 40 3.06 7.11 2.77
C ALA A 40 3.65 7.49 4.16
N PHE A 41 2.90 8.24 4.98
CA PHE A 41 3.37 8.74 6.28
C PHE A 41 2.79 7.97 7.47
N ASP A 42 1.65 7.29 7.30
CA ASP A 42 0.97 6.59 8.38
C ASP A 42 1.60 5.22 8.65
N LYS A 43 1.86 4.92 9.93
CA LYS A 43 2.53 3.67 10.34
C LYS A 43 1.90 2.99 11.55
N ALA A 44 0.62 3.30 11.82
CA ALA A 44 -0.08 2.71 12.96
C ALA A 44 -0.17 1.17 12.82
N PRO A 45 0.06 0.39 13.88
CA PRO A 45 -0.06 -1.05 13.80
C PRO A 45 -1.53 -1.49 13.82
N ILE A 46 -1.85 -2.53 13.05
CA ILE A 46 -3.11 -3.26 13.16
C ILE A 46 -2.97 -4.30 14.27
N ARG A 47 -3.89 -4.28 15.22
CA ARG A 47 -3.94 -5.23 16.34
C ARG A 47 -5.18 -6.09 16.23
N ILE A 48 -5.00 -7.40 16.11
CA ILE A 48 -6.08 -8.38 16.08
C ILE A 48 -5.90 -9.32 17.26
N LYS A 49 -6.98 -9.59 18.00
CA LYS A 49 -6.94 -10.59 19.07
C LYS A 49 -6.88 -11.98 18.46
N LYS A 50 -5.93 -12.82 18.86
CA LYS A 50 -5.78 -14.18 18.35
C LYS A 50 -7.05 -15.01 18.55
N SER A 51 -7.72 -14.84 19.69
CA SER A 51 -8.99 -15.51 20.00
C SER A 51 -10.16 -15.09 19.11
N ALA A 52 -10.03 -13.97 18.37
CA ALA A 52 -11.06 -13.49 17.45
C ALA A 52 -10.88 -14.04 16.03
N VAL A 53 -9.71 -14.60 15.71
CA VAL A 53 -9.42 -15.17 14.39
C VAL A 53 -10.16 -16.48 14.21
N LYS A 54 -10.92 -16.58 13.12
CA LYS A 54 -11.68 -17.77 12.71
C LYS A 54 -11.11 -18.36 11.42
N ASP A 55 -11.44 -19.62 11.20
CA ASP A 55 -11.17 -20.28 9.92
C ASP A 55 -11.92 -19.56 8.79
N GLY A 56 -11.18 -19.14 7.77
CA GLY A 56 -11.70 -18.38 6.64
C GLY A 56 -11.57 -16.86 6.77
N ASP A 57 -11.11 -16.34 7.91
CA ASP A 57 -10.88 -14.90 8.08
C ASP A 57 -9.79 -14.39 7.14
N ILE A 58 -10.07 -13.24 6.51
CA ILE A 58 -9.24 -12.66 5.45
C ILE A 58 -8.90 -11.22 5.77
N LEU A 59 -7.64 -10.86 5.50
CA LEU A 59 -7.22 -9.48 5.28
C LEU A 59 -7.16 -9.18 3.78
N LEU A 60 -7.71 -8.04 3.41
CA LEU A 60 -7.59 -7.45 2.09
C LEU A 60 -6.82 -6.14 2.19
N VAL A 61 -5.84 -5.95 1.32
CA VAL A 61 -5.12 -4.69 1.16
C VAL A 61 -5.39 -4.17 -0.24
N THR A 62 -5.99 -2.99 -0.32
CA THR A 62 -6.25 -2.31 -1.59
C THR A 62 -5.34 -1.10 -1.67
N TYR A 63 -4.65 -0.99 -2.79
CA TYR A 63 -3.82 0.16 -3.12
C TYR A 63 -4.60 1.12 -4.04
N GLY A 64 -4.35 2.42 -3.91
CA GLY A 64 -4.79 3.40 -4.89
C GLY A 64 -3.88 4.62 -4.98
N ASP A 65 -3.87 5.21 -6.16
CA ASP A 65 -3.29 6.52 -6.48
C ASP A 65 -4.16 7.24 -7.51
N ASP A 66 -3.85 8.52 -7.73
CA ASP A 66 -4.51 9.35 -8.74
C ASP A 66 -3.81 9.28 -10.12
N THR A 67 -2.78 8.46 -10.28
CA THR A 67 -2.05 8.27 -11.54
C THR A 67 -1.89 6.77 -11.80
N PRO A 68 -2.92 6.12 -12.37
CA PRO A 68 -2.87 4.68 -12.61
C PRO A 68 -1.57 4.31 -13.33
N GLY A 69 -0.83 3.38 -12.73
CA GLY A 69 0.33 2.78 -13.35
C GLY A 69 -0.08 1.78 -14.43
N ASP A 70 0.92 1.25 -15.12
CA ASP A 70 0.80 0.03 -15.93
C ASP A 70 1.48 -1.13 -15.18
N ALA A 71 1.35 -1.18 -13.86
CA ALA A 71 1.99 -2.21 -13.07
C ALA A 71 1.38 -3.57 -13.43
N GLN A 72 2.17 -4.53 -13.90
CA GLN A 72 1.60 -5.81 -14.30
C GLN A 72 1.22 -6.65 -13.08
N HIS A 73 1.97 -6.48 -11.99
CA HIS A 73 1.82 -7.24 -10.77
C HIS A 73 2.05 -6.38 -9.54
N THR A 74 1.23 -6.61 -8.52
CA THR A 74 1.41 -6.06 -7.19
C THR A 74 1.50 -7.20 -6.19
N GLY A 75 2.10 -6.96 -5.02
CA GLY A 75 2.21 -8.00 -4.00
C GLY A 75 2.44 -7.50 -2.60
N LEU A 76 2.18 -8.38 -1.64
CA LEU A 76 2.59 -8.22 -0.25
C LEU A 76 3.66 -9.22 0.11
N TYR A 77 4.65 -8.75 0.85
CA TYR A 77 5.65 -9.61 1.48
C TYR A 77 5.92 -9.15 2.91
N ILE A 78 6.55 -10.04 3.68
CA ILE A 78 7.15 -9.72 4.97
C ILE A 78 8.64 -10.01 4.91
N LEU A 79 9.40 -9.47 5.86
CA LEU A 79 10.82 -9.79 6.00
C LEU A 79 11.01 -10.89 7.05
N GLY A 80 11.64 -11.99 6.63
CA GLY A 80 12.13 -13.03 7.53
C GLY A 80 13.54 -12.72 8.06
N ALA A 81 14.15 -13.72 8.69
CA ALA A 81 15.56 -13.62 9.11
C ALA A 81 16.46 -13.21 7.92
N ASN A 82 17.48 -12.38 8.21
CA ASN A 82 18.43 -11.85 7.22
C ASN A 82 17.78 -11.02 6.09
N LYS A 83 16.64 -10.36 6.34
CA LYS A 83 15.90 -9.55 5.36
C LYS A 83 15.44 -10.34 4.12
N LYS A 84 15.30 -11.67 4.23
CA LYS A 84 14.74 -12.48 3.15
C LYS A 84 13.26 -12.14 2.97
N ARG A 85 12.85 -11.79 1.75
CA ARG A 85 11.44 -11.59 1.43
C ARG A 85 10.68 -12.92 1.50
N ILE A 86 9.59 -12.92 2.26
CA ILE A 86 8.62 -14.01 2.33
C ILE A 86 7.35 -13.48 1.70
N MET A 87 7.06 -13.96 0.50
CA MET A 87 5.88 -13.58 -0.26
C MET A 87 4.61 -14.05 0.45
N ILE A 88 3.65 -13.14 0.65
CA ILE A 88 2.36 -13.45 1.27
C ILE A 88 1.29 -13.63 0.21
N THR A 89 1.20 -12.70 -0.73
CA THR A 89 0.21 -12.74 -1.81
C THR A 89 0.63 -11.83 -2.97
N THR A 90 0.09 -12.09 -4.15
CA THR A 90 0.28 -11.29 -5.36
C THR A 90 -1.04 -11.16 -6.09
N ALA A 91 -1.24 -10.04 -6.77
CA ALA A 91 -2.44 -9.79 -7.57
C ALA A 91 -2.06 -8.99 -8.83
N LYS A 92 -3.01 -8.89 -9.77
CA LYS A 92 -2.88 -7.91 -10.85
C LYS A 92 -3.08 -6.51 -10.29
N GLU A 93 -2.66 -5.49 -11.04
CA GLU A 93 -2.96 -4.11 -10.67
C GLU A 93 -4.48 -3.87 -10.59
N GLY A 94 -4.86 -3.01 -9.63
CA GLY A 94 -6.26 -2.72 -9.31
C GLY A 94 -6.96 -3.82 -8.51
N GLU A 95 -6.42 -5.04 -8.45
CA GLU A 95 -7.01 -6.13 -7.66
C GLU A 95 -6.57 -6.05 -6.19
N PRO A 96 -7.46 -6.31 -5.21
CA PRO A 96 -7.09 -6.36 -3.81
C PRO A 96 -6.12 -7.52 -3.50
N LEU A 97 -5.08 -7.22 -2.73
CA LEU A 97 -4.15 -8.20 -2.19
C LEU A 97 -4.80 -8.93 -1.02
N LYS A 98 -5.11 -10.21 -1.21
CA LYS A 98 -5.90 -11.03 -0.29
C LYS A 98 -5.05 -12.12 0.36
N PHE A 99 -5.16 -12.28 1.68
CA PHE A 99 -4.58 -13.43 2.39
C PHE A 99 -5.40 -13.82 3.64
N TYR A 100 -5.32 -15.09 4.03
CA TYR A 100 -6.00 -15.60 5.22
C TYR A 100 -5.22 -15.25 6.49
N LEU A 101 -5.91 -14.85 7.57
CA LEU A 101 -5.26 -14.58 8.86
C LEU A 101 -4.59 -15.82 9.45
N ASN A 102 -5.16 -17.02 9.23
CA ASN A 102 -4.51 -18.27 9.62
C ASN A 102 -3.18 -18.51 8.88
N TYR A 103 -3.06 -18.06 7.64
CA TYR A 103 -1.79 -18.13 6.91
C TYR A 103 -0.76 -17.17 7.52
N ALA A 104 -1.18 -15.97 7.92
CA ALA A 104 -0.32 -15.03 8.65
C ALA A 104 0.16 -15.62 9.99
N LEU A 105 -0.74 -16.22 10.78
CA LEU A 105 -0.41 -16.92 12.03
C LEU A 105 0.56 -18.09 11.81
N ALA A 106 0.33 -18.89 10.78
CA ALA A 106 1.21 -20.00 10.43
C ALA A 106 2.62 -19.51 10.04
N THR A 107 2.68 -18.45 9.24
CA THR A 107 3.93 -17.80 8.83
C THR A 107 4.68 -17.24 10.03
N GLN A 108 3.98 -16.52 10.92
CA GLN A 108 4.54 -16.00 12.16
C GLN A 108 5.19 -17.10 13.00
N LYS A 109 4.51 -18.24 13.15
CA LYS A 109 5.04 -19.41 13.87
C LYS A 109 6.22 -20.05 13.16
N GLN A 110 6.12 -20.28 11.85
CA GLN A 110 7.15 -20.94 11.05
C GLN A 110 8.48 -20.18 11.05
N TYR A 111 8.42 -18.85 11.01
CA TYR A 111 9.61 -17.99 10.95
C TYR A 111 9.98 -17.38 12.31
N HIS A 112 9.34 -17.83 13.40
CA HIS A 112 9.56 -17.33 14.76
C HIS A 112 9.49 -15.80 14.89
N LEU A 113 8.54 -15.19 14.17
CA LEU A 113 8.34 -13.75 14.16
C LEU A 113 7.41 -13.34 15.31
N LYS A 114 7.69 -12.20 15.95
CA LYS A 114 6.82 -11.65 17.00
C LYS A 114 5.63 -10.89 16.41
N ASP A 115 5.91 -10.03 15.44
CA ASP A 115 4.95 -9.24 14.68
C ASP A 115 5.24 -9.45 13.19
N LEU A 116 4.31 -9.06 12.31
CA LEU A 116 4.48 -9.14 10.86
C LEU A 116 4.50 -7.74 10.25
N ASP A 117 5.66 -7.33 9.74
CA ASP A 117 5.80 -6.07 9.00
C ASP A 117 5.50 -6.31 7.53
N PHE A 118 4.37 -5.77 7.05
CA PHE A 118 3.90 -5.92 5.69
C PHE A 118 4.44 -4.82 4.79
N PHE A 119 5.04 -5.25 3.69
CA PHE A 119 5.54 -4.42 2.61
C PHE A 119 4.72 -4.67 1.36
N TYR A 120 4.45 -3.60 0.63
CA TYR A 120 3.87 -3.63 -0.71
C TYR A 120 4.96 -3.42 -1.74
N PHE A 121 4.81 -4.09 -2.88
CA PHE A 121 5.59 -3.79 -4.05
C PHE A 121 4.75 -3.82 -5.32
N ASP A 122 5.19 -3.04 -6.29
CA ASP A 122 4.82 -3.11 -7.69
C ASP A 122 6.10 -2.91 -8.55
N ASP A 123 5.96 -2.68 -9.85
CA ASP A 123 7.09 -2.49 -10.76
C ASP A 123 7.95 -1.23 -10.46
N LYS A 124 7.43 -0.30 -9.66
CA LYS A 124 8.03 1.01 -9.33
C LYS A 124 8.23 1.22 -7.83
N ARG A 125 7.45 0.56 -6.99
CA ARG A 125 7.29 0.83 -5.57
C ARG A 125 7.74 -0.35 -4.73
N ASP A 126 8.34 -0.06 -3.58
CA ASP A 126 8.66 -1.03 -2.54
C ASP A 126 8.61 -0.34 -1.17
N HIS A 127 7.48 -0.48 -0.48
CA HIS A 127 7.18 0.31 0.71
C HIS A 127 6.67 -0.55 1.86
N PHE A 128 7.19 -0.27 3.06
CA PHE A 128 6.51 -0.69 4.28
C PHE A 128 5.16 0.02 4.38
N ILE A 129 4.10 -0.73 4.65
CA ILE A 129 2.76 -0.17 4.84
C ILE A 129 2.36 -0.21 6.31
N PHE A 130 2.33 -1.41 6.90
CA PHE A 130 1.80 -1.58 8.25
C PHE A 130 2.40 -2.77 8.96
N LYS A 131 2.32 -2.72 10.29
CA LYS A 131 2.63 -3.84 11.18
C LYS A 131 1.34 -4.54 11.59
N LEU A 132 1.29 -5.86 11.48
CA LEU A 132 0.22 -6.69 12.00
C LEU A 132 0.67 -7.40 13.28
N ILE A 133 -0.09 -7.20 14.35
CA ILE A 133 0.13 -7.82 15.65
C ILE A 133 -1.08 -8.69 15.97
N ILE A 134 -0.86 -10.01 16.06
CA ILE A 134 -1.89 -10.99 16.41
C ILE A 134 -1.55 -11.59 17.78
N GLN A 135 -2.36 -11.26 18.80
CA GLN A 135 -2.10 -11.61 20.21
C GLN A 135 -3.33 -12.13 20.93
#